data_AF-A0A968SZA1-F1
#
_entry.id   AF-A0A968SZA1-F1
#
_cell.length_a   1.000
_cell.length_b   1.000
_cell.length_c   1.000
_cell.angle_alpha   90.00
_cell.angle_beta   90.00
_cell.angle_gamma   90.00
#
_symmetry.space_group_name_H-M   'P 1'
#
loop_
_entity.id
_entity.type
_entity.pdbx_description
1 polymer ?
#
loop_
_entity_poly.entity_id
_entity_poly.type
_entity_poly.pdbx_seq_one_letter_code
_entity_poly.pdbx_strand_id
1 'polypeptide(L)'
;MIRFSWEQLRVFSEETERLLASSFAQVVVDRCAEEVAGTAPKLILLRTHAAIRAAKEHQLTSERGILVFVLLVFQIGPGFFRHPSIRRYLLDRYTADESHMTKIATEVPGEAWEEAARLRRPSDWAELEARAPKRS
;
A
#
# COMPACT_ATOMS: atom_id res chain seq x y z
N MET A 1 -24.57 29.63 -1.60
CA MET A 1 -24.19 28.54 -0.66
C MET A 1 -24.35 27.23 -1.41
N ILE A 2 -23.25 26.60 -1.82
CA ILE A 2 -23.28 25.34 -2.58
C ILE A 2 -23.57 24.21 -1.58
N ARG A 3 -24.62 23.41 -1.79
CA ARG A 3 -24.91 22.19 -1.03
C ARG A 3 -24.47 21.00 -1.87
N PHE A 4 -23.41 20.31 -1.44
CA PHE A 4 -23.05 19.02 -2.02
C PHE A 4 -23.94 17.93 -1.44
N SER A 5 -24.44 17.03 -2.29
CA SER A 5 -25.07 15.80 -1.83
C SER A 5 -24.00 14.80 -1.38
N TRP A 6 -24.37 13.87 -0.49
CA TRP A 6 -23.50 12.77 -0.08
C TRP A 6 -23.02 11.92 -1.26
N GLU A 7 -23.86 11.79 -2.29
CA GLU A 7 -23.51 11.07 -3.51
C GLU A 7 -22.41 11.79 -4.31
N GLN A 8 -22.46 13.13 -4.38
CA GLN A 8 -21.41 13.93 -5.02
C GLN A 8 -20.09 13.86 -4.24
N LEU A 9 -20.14 13.87 -2.90
CA LEU A 9 -18.94 13.69 -2.07
C LEU A 9 -18.31 12.30 -2.25
N ARG A 10 -19.13 11.25 -2.41
CA ARG A 10 -18.65 9.90 -2.70
C ARG A 10 -17.94 9.82 -4.05
N VAL A 11 -18.56 10.34 -5.11
CA VAL A 11 -17.95 10.37 -6.45
C VAL A 11 -16.63 11.13 -6.44
N PHE A 12 -16.56 12.27 -5.75
CA PHE A 12 -15.34 13.05 -5.61
C PHE A 12 -14.23 12.27 -4.87
N SER A 13 -14.58 11.58 -3.78
CA SER A 13 -13.64 10.74 -3.03
C SER A 13 -13.09 9.59 -3.88
N GLU A 14 -13.96 8.93 -4.67
CA GLU A 14 -13.55 7.83 -5.54
C GLU A 14 -12.61 8.31 -6.65
N GLU A 15 -12.86 9.47 -7.24
CA GLU A 15 -12.01 10.03 -8.28
C GLU A 15 -10.65 10.48 -7.72
N THR A 16 -10.64 11.08 -6.54
CA THR A 16 -9.40 11.45 -5.83
C THR A 16 -8.55 10.20 -5.55
N GLU A 17 -9.17 9.10 -5.11
CA GLU A 17 -8.46 7.84 -4.87
C GLU A 17 -7.91 7.20 -6.15
N ARG A 18 -8.62 7.32 -7.29
CA ARG A 18 -8.10 6.88 -8.60
C ARG A 18 -6.91 7.69 -9.05
N LEU A 19 -6.95 9.01 -8.88
CA LEU A 19 -5.83 9.90 -9.22
C LEU A 19 -4.61 9.58 -8.33
N LEU A 20 -4.81 9.41 -7.04
CA LEU A 20 -3.75 9.01 -6.11
C LEU A 20 -3.11 7.67 -6.51
N ALA A 21 -3.93 6.66 -6.80
CA ALA A 21 -3.43 5.36 -7.23
C ALA A 21 -2.68 5.43 -8.56
N SER A 22 -3.13 6.27 -9.50
CA SER A 22 -2.45 6.49 -10.77
C SER A 22 -1.08 7.13 -10.55
N SER A 23 -1.01 8.18 -9.72
CA SER A 23 0.26 8.83 -9.35
C SER A 23 1.21 7.85 -8.65
N PHE A 24 0.70 7.02 -7.74
CA PHE A 24 1.53 6.04 -7.04
C PHE A 24 1.99 4.91 -7.97
N ALA A 25 1.16 4.47 -8.92
CA ALA A 25 1.56 3.49 -9.91
C ALA A 25 2.72 4.01 -10.79
N GLN A 26 2.72 5.30 -11.13
CA GLN A 26 3.87 5.91 -11.82
C GLN A 26 5.13 5.86 -10.95
N VAL A 27 5.05 6.24 -9.67
CA VAL A 27 6.19 6.16 -8.75
C VAL A 27 6.70 4.72 -8.58
N VAL A 28 5.80 3.73 -8.55
CA VAL A 28 6.16 2.31 -8.51
C VAL A 28 6.94 1.90 -9.77
N VAL A 29 6.49 2.31 -10.96
CA VAL A 29 7.23 2.03 -12.20
C VAL A 29 8.63 2.66 -12.15
N ASP A 30 8.74 3.89 -11.66
CA ASP A 30 10.01 4.62 -11.61
C ASP A 30 10.98 4.07 -10.55
N ARG A 31 10.47 3.59 -9.41
CA ARG A 31 11.27 3.19 -8.23
C ARG A 31 11.43 1.68 -8.07
N CYS A 32 10.58 0.89 -8.70
CA CYS A 32 10.54 -0.58 -8.61
C CYS A 32 10.56 -1.22 -10.00
N ALA A 33 11.34 -0.64 -10.94
CA ALA A 33 11.36 -1.04 -12.34
C ALA A 33 11.72 -2.52 -12.54
N GLU A 34 12.61 -3.06 -11.71
CA GLU A 34 13.01 -4.46 -11.74
C GLU A 34 11.89 -5.38 -11.27
N GLU A 35 11.19 -5.00 -10.19
CA GLU A 35 10.13 -5.81 -9.59
C GLU A 35 8.85 -5.83 -10.43
N VAL A 36 8.61 -4.79 -11.25
CA VAL A 36 7.48 -4.73 -12.17
C VAL A 36 7.83 -5.07 -13.61
N ALA A 37 9.07 -5.48 -13.89
CA ALA A 37 9.49 -5.90 -15.21
C ALA A 37 8.56 -7.02 -15.75
N GLY A 38 8.04 -6.82 -16.96
CA GLY A 38 7.08 -7.76 -17.58
C GLY A 38 5.65 -7.71 -17.01
N THR A 39 5.35 -6.85 -16.03
CA THR A 39 4.00 -6.66 -15.51
C THR A 39 3.22 -5.66 -16.36
N ALA A 40 2.01 -6.03 -16.79
CA ALA A 40 1.16 -5.12 -17.57
C ALA A 40 0.77 -3.86 -16.75
N PRO A 41 0.73 -2.65 -17.35
CA PRO A 41 0.41 -1.41 -16.62
C PRO A 41 -0.92 -1.45 -15.86
N LYS A 42 -1.95 -2.07 -16.44
CA LYS A 42 -3.25 -2.26 -15.77
C LYS A 42 -3.15 -3.10 -14.49
N LEU A 43 -2.24 -4.07 -14.46
CA LEU A 43 -2.00 -4.91 -13.29
C LEU A 43 -1.20 -4.17 -12.22
N ILE A 44 -0.23 -3.32 -12.61
CA ILE A 44 0.47 -2.43 -11.67
C ILE A 44 -0.55 -1.50 -10.98
N LEU A 45 -1.43 -0.86 -11.75
CA LEU A 45 -2.47 0.01 -11.20
C LEU A 45 -3.42 -0.75 -10.25
N LEU A 46 -3.86 -1.95 -10.63
CA LEU A 46 -4.69 -2.80 -9.77
C LEU A 46 -4.00 -3.12 -8.44
N ARG A 47 -2.73 -3.52 -8.49
CA ARG A 47 -1.90 -3.85 -7.32
C ARG A 47 -1.65 -2.63 -6.44
N THR A 48 -1.42 -1.47 -7.04
CA THR A 48 -1.30 -0.20 -6.31
C THR A 48 -2.57 0.13 -5.55
N HIS A 49 -3.75 -0.04 -6.15
CA HIS A 49 -5.02 0.12 -5.45
C HIS A 49 -5.14 -0.84 -4.25
N ALA A 50 -4.81 -2.11 -4.45
CA ALA A 50 -4.87 -3.11 -3.39
C ALA A 50 -3.90 -2.78 -2.23
N ALA A 51 -2.70 -2.31 -2.54
CA ALA A 51 -1.70 -1.89 -1.57
C ALA A 51 -2.11 -0.62 -0.80
N ILE A 52 -2.69 0.39 -1.47
CA ILE A 52 -3.24 1.60 -0.82
C ILE A 52 -4.32 1.21 0.19
N ARG A 53 -5.21 0.30 -0.20
CA ARG A 53 -6.27 -0.19 0.71
C ARG A 53 -5.67 -0.90 1.92
N ALA A 54 -4.70 -1.79 1.72
CA ALA A 54 -4.03 -2.47 2.82
C ALA A 54 -3.31 -1.49 3.75
N ALA A 55 -2.67 -0.44 3.22
CA ALA A 55 -2.08 0.63 4.03
C ALA A 55 -3.14 1.32 4.92
N LYS A 56 -4.31 1.63 4.36
CA LYS A 56 -5.45 2.21 5.11
C LYS A 56 -6.01 1.26 6.17
N GLU A 57 -5.99 -0.06 5.96
CA GLU A 57 -6.36 -1.07 6.98
C GLU A 57 -5.41 -1.04 8.19
N HIS A 58 -4.17 -0.60 7.97
CA HIS A 58 -3.18 -0.31 9.01
C HIS A 58 -3.23 1.14 9.51
N GLN A 59 -4.34 1.84 9.27
CA GLN A 59 -4.61 3.22 9.72
C GLN A 59 -3.64 4.27 9.18
N LEU A 60 -2.86 3.96 8.14
CA LEU A 60 -2.03 4.97 7.48
C LEU A 60 -2.93 5.94 6.71
N THR A 61 -3.01 7.19 7.17
CA THR A 61 -3.80 8.25 6.51
C THR A 61 -2.96 9.24 5.70
N SER A 62 -1.67 9.37 5.99
CA SER A 62 -0.80 10.28 5.22
C SER A 62 -0.42 9.71 3.86
N GLU A 63 -0.47 10.54 2.81
CA GLU A 63 -0.10 10.12 1.45
C GLU A 63 1.31 9.55 1.40
N ARG A 64 2.27 10.18 2.10
CA ARG A 64 3.64 9.70 2.20
C ARG A 64 3.73 8.32 2.87
N GLY A 65 3.02 8.11 3.98
CA GLY A 65 3.01 6.83 4.68
C GLY A 65 2.44 5.71 3.83
N ILE A 66 1.32 5.99 3.14
CA ILE A 66 0.71 5.06 2.19
C ILE A 66 1.67 4.77 1.03
N LEU A 67 2.33 5.77 0.45
CA LEU A 67 3.28 5.58 -0.65
C LEU A 67 4.45 4.68 -0.24
N VAL A 68 5.05 4.92 0.93
CA VAL A 68 6.15 4.06 1.43
C VAL A 68 5.66 2.63 1.65
N PHE A 69 4.47 2.45 2.21
CA PHE A 69 3.86 1.12 2.35
C PHE A 69 3.70 0.44 0.99
N VAL A 70 3.15 1.14 -0.01
CA VAL A 70 2.98 0.63 -1.37
C VAL A 70 4.32 0.19 -1.97
N LEU A 71 5.37 1.01 -1.86
CA LEU A 71 6.69 0.64 -2.37
C LEU A 71 7.22 -0.64 -1.72
N LEU A 72 7.05 -0.80 -0.39
CA LEU A 72 7.45 -2.01 0.31
C LEU A 72 6.65 -3.26 -0.12
N VAL A 73 5.36 -3.12 -0.43
CA VAL A 73 4.55 -4.21 -1.01
C VAL A 73 5.19 -4.71 -2.32
N PHE A 74 5.69 -3.80 -3.17
CA PHE A 74 6.31 -4.17 -4.44
C PHE A 74 7.74 -4.72 -4.27
N GLN A 75 8.56 -4.10 -3.41
CA GLN A 75 9.96 -4.47 -3.20
C GLN A 75 10.13 -5.75 -2.39
N ILE A 76 9.42 -5.85 -1.26
CA ILE A 76 9.56 -6.98 -0.31
C ILE A 76 8.54 -8.08 -0.64
N GLY A 77 7.32 -7.66 -0.99
CA GLY A 77 6.23 -8.53 -1.36
C GLY A 77 4.94 -8.22 -0.62
N PRO A 78 3.77 -8.58 -1.18
CA PRO A 78 2.45 -8.24 -0.64
C PRO A 78 2.07 -8.89 0.69
N GLY A 79 2.95 -9.70 1.26
CA GLY A 79 2.82 -10.29 2.60
C GLY A 79 3.69 -9.65 3.68
N PHE A 80 4.58 -8.69 3.35
CA PHE A 80 5.64 -8.24 4.27
C PHE A 80 5.11 -7.77 5.63
N PHE A 81 3.97 -7.06 5.63
CA PHE A 81 3.32 -6.52 6.83
C PHE A 81 2.75 -7.59 7.78
N ARG A 82 2.79 -8.88 7.41
CA ARG A 82 2.42 -10.00 8.28
C ARG A 82 3.57 -10.42 9.19
N HIS A 83 4.80 -10.05 8.87
CA HIS A 83 5.97 -10.38 9.68
C HIS A 83 5.83 -9.76 11.09
N PRO A 84 6.01 -10.54 12.19
CA PRO A 84 5.72 -10.06 13.55
C PRO A 84 6.44 -8.75 13.92
N SER A 85 7.71 -8.62 13.56
CA SER A 85 8.52 -7.42 13.85
C SER A 85 7.99 -6.17 13.14
N ILE A 86 7.45 -6.31 11.92
CA ILE A 86 6.91 -5.18 11.14
C ILE A 86 5.48 -4.87 11.61
N ARG A 87 4.66 -5.93 11.76
CA ARG A 87 3.26 -5.83 12.18
C ARG A 87 3.11 -5.12 13.52
N ARG A 88 4.05 -5.33 14.46
CA ARG A 88 4.05 -4.63 15.75
C ARG A 88 3.99 -3.11 15.60
N TYR A 89 4.77 -2.54 14.69
CA TYR A 89 4.81 -1.09 14.47
C TYR A 89 3.61 -0.57 13.68
N LEU A 90 3.11 -1.37 12.72
CA LEU A 90 1.89 -1.02 11.97
C LEU A 90 0.62 -1.03 12.84
N LEU A 91 0.65 -1.69 14.00
CA LEU A 91 -0.48 -1.76 14.92
C LEU A 91 -0.34 -0.83 16.13
N ASP A 92 0.78 -0.10 16.25
CA ASP A 92 1.04 0.79 17.38
C ASP A 92 0.22 2.09 17.27
N ARG A 93 -1.01 2.05 17.79
CA ARG A 93 -1.96 3.18 17.74
C ARG A 93 -1.50 4.46 18.44
N TYR A 94 -0.41 4.42 19.21
CA TYR A 94 0.12 5.60 19.90
C TYR A 94 1.08 6.42 19.03
N THR A 95 1.40 5.93 17.84
CA THR A 95 2.29 6.59 16.90
C THR A 95 1.47 7.31 15.82
N ALA A 96 1.78 8.58 15.56
CA ALA A 96 1.17 9.32 14.45
C ALA A 96 1.57 8.70 13.09
N ASP A 97 0.72 8.76 12.08
CA ASP A 97 0.87 7.98 10.83
C ASP A 97 2.21 8.15 10.11
N GLU A 98 2.75 9.37 10.03
CA GLU A 98 4.06 9.62 9.43
C GLU A 98 5.22 9.00 10.22
N SER A 99 5.01 8.78 11.52
CA SER A 99 5.98 8.15 12.39
C SER A 99 5.97 6.63 12.27
N HIS A 100 4.87 5.98 11.85
CA HIS A 100 4.85 4.52 11.66
C HIS A 100 5.91 4.04 10.67
N MET A 101 5.87 4.56 9.44
CA MET A 101 6.79 4.10 8.39
C MET A 101 8.24 4.51 8.68
N THR A 102 8.44 5.65 9.33
CA THR A 102 9.77 6.09 9.79
C THR A 102 10.33 5.13 10.84
N LYS A 103 9.54 4.80 11.88
CA LYS A 103 9.94 3.83 12.91
C LYS A 103 10.19 2.45 12.32
N ILE A 104 9.34 1.99 11.42
CA ILE A 104 9.54 0.71 10.73
C ILE A 104 10.89 0.69 10.00
N ALA A 105 11.23 1.75 9.29
CA ALA A 105 12.50 1.84 8.58
C ALA A 105 13.72 1.92 9.51
N THR A 106 13.59 2.53 10.70
CA THR A 106 14.72 2.74 11.63
C THR A 106 14.88 1.66 12.70
N GLU A 107 13.78 1.01 13.10
CA GLU A 107 13.76 0.11 14.25
C GLU A 107 13.61 -1.37 13.88
N VAL A 108 13.10 -1.70 12.69
CA VAL A 108 13.03 -3.10 12.25
C VAL A 108 14.43 -3.55 11.80
N PRO A 109 15.00 -4.61 12.41
CA PRO A 109 16.32 -5.11 12.02
C PRO A 109 16.35 -5.58 10.56
N GLY A 110 17.50 -5.44 9.90
CA GLY A 110 17.71 -5.92 8.52
C GLY A 110 17.30 -7.38 8.32
N GLU A 111 17.65 -8.26 9.27
CA GLU A 111 17.30 -9.69 9.25
C GLU A 111 15.79 -9.94 9.16
N ALA A 112 14.97 -9.09 9.81
CA ALA A 112 13.52 -9.21 9.76
C ALA A 112 12.95 -8.82 8.39
N TRP A 113 13.61 -7.91 7.66
CA TRP A 113 13.24 -7.57 6.29
C TRP A 113 13.56 -8.73 5.33
N GLU A 114 14.72 -9.34 5.50
CA GLU A 114 15.12 -10.53 4.72
C GLU A 114 14.21 -11.72 4.99
N GLU A 115 13.80 -11.93 6.25
CA GLU A 115 12.81 -12.94 6.60
C GLU A 115 11.44 -12.63 5.96
N ALA A 116 10.96 -11.38 6.04
CA ALA A 116 9.72 -10.97 5.41
C ALA A 116 9.74 -11.20 3.88
N ALA A 117 10.87 -10.92 3.22
CA ALA A 117 11.04 -11.18 1.78
C ALA A 117 11.00 -12.69 1.45
N ARG A 118 11.58 -13.55 2.30
CA ARG A 118 11.57 -15.01 2.14
C ARG A 118 10.17 -15.62 2.32
N LEU A 119 9.29 -14.95 3.06
CA LEU A 119 7.90 -15.39 3.26
C LEU A 119 6.98 -15.08 2.06
N ARG A 120 7.49 -14.43 1.00
CA ARG A 120 6.73 -14.10 -0.20
C ARG A 120 6.20 -15.36 -0.88
N ARG A 121 4.88 -15.45 -1.02
CA ARG A 121 4.21 -16.51 -1.76
C ARG A 121 3.65 -15.96 -3.08
N PRO A 122 3.67 -16.73 -4.18
CA PRO A 122 3.03 -16.31 -5.43
C PRO A 122 1.55 -15.92 -5.26
N SER A 123 0.84 -16.57 -4.33
CA SER A 123 -0.57 -16.31 -4.02
C SER A 123 -0.82 -15.00 -3.27
N ASP A 124 0.21 -14.36 -2.68
CA ASP A 124 -0.01 -13.19 -1.83
C ASP A 124 -0.55 -12.00 -2.63
N TRP A 125 -0.21 -11.88 -3.92
CA TRP A 125 -0.83 -10.89 -4.81
C TRP A 125 -2.31 -11.15 -5.02
N ALA A 126 -2.69 -12.39 -5.31
CA ALA A 126 -4.10 -12.77 -5.48
C ALA A 126 -4.90 -12.53 -4.19
N GLU A 127 -4.31 -12.83 -3.03
CA GLU A 127 -4.93 -12.55 -1.71
C GLU A 127 -5.12 -11.04 -1.48
N LEU A 128 -4.15 -10.21 -1.86
CA LEU A 128 -4.23 -8.76 -1.71
C LEU A 128 -5.22 -8.14 -2.70
N GLU A 129 -5.19 -8.58 -3.96
CA GLU A 129 -6.09 -8.15 -5.03
C GLU A 129 -7.55 -8.55 -4.75
N ALA A 130 -7.79 -9.73 -4.17
CA ALA A 130 -9.13 -10.18 -3.78
C ALA A 130 -9.77 -9.31 -2.69
N ARG A 131 -8.96 -8.54 -1.95
CA ARG A 131 -9.46 -7.52 -1.02
C ARG A 131 -9.87 -6.23 -1.72
N ALA A 132 -9.50 -6.00 -2.97
CA ALA A 132 -9.97 -4.83 -3.71
C ALA A 132 -11.49 -4.94 -3.96
N PRO A 133 -12.25 -3.83 -3.88
CA PRO A 133 -13.69 -3.89 -4.16
C PRO A 133 -13.91 -4.36 -5.59
N LYS A 134 -14.84 -5.30 -5.78
CA LYS A 134 -15.31 -5.67 -7.12
C LYS A 134 -15.87 -4.39 -7.75
N ARG A 135 -15.31 -3.97 -8.89
CA ARG A 135 -15.91 -2.91 -9.72
C ARG A 135 -17.33 -3.38 -10.05
N SER A 136 -18.34 -2.74 -9.44
CA SER A 136 -19.74 -2.82 -9.84
C SER A 136 -19.95 -2.05 -11.12
#